data_AF-A0A2V9BM81-F1
#
_entry.id   AF-A0A2V9BM81-F1
#
_cell.length_a   1.000
_cell.length_b   1.000
_cell.length_c   1.000
_cell.angle_alpha   90.00
_cell.angle_beta   90.00
_cell.angle_gamma   90.00
#
_symmetry.space_group_name_H-M   'P 1'
#
loop_
_entity.id
_entity.type
_entity.pdbx_description
1 polymer ?
#
loop_
_entity_poly.entity_id
_entity_poly.type
_entity_poly.pdbx_seq_one_letter_code
_entity_poly.pdbx_strand_id
1 'polypeptide(L)' 'MFESPMHWLIVLAIVLIFFGGKRIPEIMKGFGEGIRSFKEGMSGTSQTPAAPPVQTAAPAPQPSEEKK' A
#
# COMPACT_ATOMS: atom_id res chain seq x y z
N MET A 1 -30.15 -20.10 -2.97
CA MET A 1 -30.95 -19.37 -3.97
C MET A 1 -30.62 -17.89 -4.05
N PHE A 2 -29.94 -17.29 -3.07
CA PHE A 2 -29.47 -15.91 -3.15
C PHE A 2 -27.94 -15.89 -3.00
N GLU A 3 -27.29 -15.38 -4.05
CA GLU A 3 -25.91 -14.89 -4.12
C GLU A 3 -24.80 -15.80 -3.57
N SER A 4 -24.43 -16.80 -4.36
CA SER A 4 -23.15 -17.50 -4.17
C SER A 4 -21.99 -16.50 -4.15
N PRO A 5 -20.96 -16.68 -3.29
CA PRO A 5 -19.77 -15.83 -3.26
C PRO A 5 -19.11 -15.61 -4.63
N MET A 6 -19.32 -16.56 -5.55
CA MET A 6 -18.89 -16.47 -6.95
C MET A 6 -19.52 -15.31 -7.75
N HIS A 7 -20.73 -14.85 -7.41
CA HIS A 7 -21.36 -13.69 -8.07
C HIS A 7 -20.58 -12.41 -7.80
N TRP A 8 -20.20 -12.17 -6.55
CA TRP A 8 -19.36 -11.03 -6.17
C TRP A 8 -18.01 -11.03 -6.89
N LEU A 9 -17.43 -12.22 -7.10
CA LEU A 9 -16.17 -12.38 -7.81
C LEU A 9 -16.30 -12.00 -9.31
N ILE A 10 -17.42 -12.36 -9.95
CA ILE A 10 -17.74 -11.98 -11.33
C ILE A 10 -17.98 -10.47 -11.45
N VAL A 11 -18.72 -9.87 -10.52
CA VAL A 11 -18.94 -8.42 -10.50
C VAL A 11 -17.61 -7.68 -10.35
N LEU A 12 -16.74 -8.13 -9.45
CA LEU A 12 -15.41 -7.54 -9.25
C LEU A 12 -14.56 -7.65 -10.52
N ALA A 13 -14.59 -8.80 -11.21
CA ALA A 13 -13.89 -9.01 -12.46
C ALA A 13 -14.37 -8.05 -13.58
N ILE A 14 -15.68 -7.83 -13.70
CA ILE A 14 -16.25 -6.88 -14.66
C ILE A 14 -15.78 -5.45 -14.34
N VAL A 15 -15.85 -5.04 -13.07
CA VAL A 15 -15.36 -3.70 -12.64
C VAL A 15 -13.87 -3.54 -12.94
N LEU A 16 -13.06 -4.56 -12.67
CA LEU A 16 -11.62 -4.61 -12.99
C LEU A 16 -11.34 -4.45 -14.50
N ILE A 17 -12.16 -5.06 -15.36
CA ILE A 17 -12.03 -4.95 -16.81
C ILE A 17 -12.41 -3.55 -17.30
N PHE A 18 -13.50 -2.96 -16.78
CA PHE A 18 -13.96 -1.64 -17.17
C PHE A 18 -13.07 -0.50 -16.65
N PHE A 19 -12.66 -0.55 -15.38
CA PHE A 19 -11.75 0.43 -14.78
C PHE A 19 -10.29 0.18 -15.17
N GLY A 20 -9.96 -1.04 -15.61
CA GLY A 20 -8.61 -1.48 -15.89
C GLY A 20 -7.79 -1.73 -14.61
N GLY A 21 -6.92 -2.74 -14.64
CA GLY A 21 -6.08 -3.12 -13.49
C GLY A 21 -5.10 -2.04 -13.00
N LYS A 22 -4.93 -0.93 -13.74
CA LYS A 22 -4.08 0.21 -13.36
C LYS A 22 -4.77 1.26 -12.49
N ARG A 23 -6.10 1.41 -12.57
CA ARG A 23 -6.81 2.46 -11.82
C ARG A 23 -7.10 2.09 -10.37
N ILE A 24 -7.35 0.82 -10.09
CA ILE A 24 -7.58 0.32 -8.74
C ILE A 24 -6.36 0.54 -7.81
N PRO A 25 -5.11 0.19 -8.18
CA PRO A 25 -3.96 0.45 -7.33
C PRO A 25 -3.67 1.94 -7.13
N GLU A 26 -3.96 2.78 -8.13
CA GLU A 26 -3.81 4.24 -8.05
C GLU A 26 -4.78 4.85 -7.01
N ILE A 27 -6.05 4.44 -7.05
CA ILE A 27 -7.08 4.88 -6.10
C ILE A 27 -6.83 4.30 -4.71
N MET A 28 -6.47 3.01 -4.61
CA MET A 28 -6.14 2.38 -3.33
C MET A 28 -4.94 3.06 -2.64
N LYS A 29 -3.95 3.52 -3.41
CA LYS A 29 -2.80 4.24 -2.86
C LYS A 29 -3.22 5.58 -2.23
N GLY A 30 -4.00 6.38 -2.95
CA GLY A 30 -4.53 7.66 -2.41
C GLY A 30 -5.51 7.46 -1.25
N PHE A 31 -6.38 6.46 -1.33
CA PHE A 31 -7.33 6.12 -0.26
C PHE A 31 -6.62 5.59 0.98
N GLY A 32 -5.57 4.77 0.80
CA GLY A 32 -4.77 4.22 1.87
C GLY A 32 -3.99 5.29 2.65
N GLU A 33 -3.41 6.27 1.96
CA GLU A 33 -2.79 7.43 2.61
C GLU A 33 -3.81 8.26 3.38
N GLY A 34 -5.00 8.51 2.81
CA GLY A 34 -6.08 9.23 3.50
C GLY A 34 -6.54 8.53 4.78
N ILE A 35 -6.76 7.20 4.74
CA ILE A 35 -7.10 6.41 5.93
C ILE A 35 -5.96 6.44 6.95
N ARG A 36 -4.70 6.36 6.49
CA ARG A 36 -3.53 6.37 7.37
C ARG A 36 -3.42 7.69 8.13
N SER A 37 -3.52 8.83 7.43
CA SER A 37 -3.51 10.16 8.05
C SER A 37 -4.73 10.39 8.95
N PHE A 38 -5.90 9.87 8.58
CA PHE A 38 -7.09 9.92 9.43
C PHE A 38 -6.90 9.12 10.73
N LYS A 39 -6.33 7.92 10.63
CA LYS A 39 -6.02 7.08 11.79
C LYS A 39 -4.94 7.69 12.67
N GLU A 40 -3.90 8.28 12.09
CA GLU A 40 -2.83 8.97 12.81
C GLU A 40 -3.37 10.19 13.57
N GLY A 41 -4.21 11.00 12.92
CA GLY A 41 -4.86 12.16 13.55
C GLY A 41 -5.87 11.77 14.63
N MET A 42 -6.64 10.70 14.43
CA MET A 42 -7.61 10.21 15.41
C MET A 42 -6.95 9.44 16.58
N SER A 43 -5.81 8.80 16.37
CA SER A 43 -5.12 8.01 17.40
C SER A 43 -4.24 8.85 18.32
N GLY A 44 -4.04 10.15 18.05
CA GLY A 44 -3.27 11.08 18.91
C GLY A 44 -1.82 10.68 19.22
N THR A 45 -1.33 9.58 18.62
CA THR A 45 0.01 9.05 18.84
C THR A 45 0.87 9.44 17.63
N SER A 46 1.58 10.56 17.77
CA SER A 46 2.69 10.91 16.90
C SER A 46 3.78 9.84 17.03
N GLN A 47 3.71 8.79 16.23
CA GLN A 47 4.79 7.83 16.07
C GLN A 47 5.55 8.20 14.80
N THR A 48 6.66 8.92 15.03
CA THR A 48 7.96 8.88 14.34
C THR A 48 7.99 8.49 12.86
N PRO A 49 8.68 9.28 12.00
CA PRO A 49 8.96 8.90 10.62
C PRO A 49 9.69 7.54 10.59
N ALA A 50 8.97 6.47 10.29
CA ALA A 50 9.60 5.26 9.83
C ALA A 50 10.26 5.63 8.49
N ALA A 51 11.58 5.50 8.50
CA ALA A 51 12.53 5.80 7.42
C ALA A 51 11.98 5.49 6.01
N PRO A 52 12.43 6.23 4.97
CA PRO A 52 12.03 6.00 3.58
C PRO A 52 12.14 4.52 3.20
N PRO A 53 11.24 4.03 2.32
CA PRO A 53 11.21 2.63 1.96
C PRO A 53 12.55 2.28 1.32
N VAL A 54 13.31 1.43 1.99
CA VAL A 54 14.39 0.68 1.34
C VAL A 54 13.74 -0.15 0.23
N GLN A 55 13.84 0.39 -0.99
CA GLN A 55 13.59 -0.34 -2.21
C GLN A 55 14.39 -1.63 -2.16
N THR A 56 13.74 -2.74 -2.51
CA THR A 56 14.39 -4.01 -2.81
C THR A 56 15.40 -3.82 -3.96
N ALA A 57 16.64 -3.54 -3.60
CA ALA A 57 17.84 -3.72 -4.41
C ALA A 57 19.02 -3.91 -3.44
N ALA A 58 19.44 -5.16 -3.21
CA ALA A 58 20.78 -5.45 -2.68
C ALA A 58 21.84 -4.86 -3.65
N PRO A 59 23.06 -4.46 -3.22
CA PRO A 59 23.84 -4.95 -2.08
C PRO A 59 24.47 -3.84 -1.20
N ALA A 60 24.96 -4.23 -0.02
CA ALA A 60 25.66 -3.40 0.93
C ALA A 60 26.83 -2.60 0.30
N PRO A 61 26.87 -1.27 0.45
CA PRO A 61 28.14 -0.60 0.61
C PRO A 61 28.56 -0.87 2.05
N GLN A 62 29.47 -1.81 2.27
CA GLN A 62 30.31 -1.76 3.46
C GLN A 62 31.33 -0.65 3.19
N PRO A 63 31.24 0.53 3.85
CA PRO A 63 32.35 1.45 3.85
C PRO A 63 33.40 0.81 4.76
N SER A 64 34.44 0.26 4.13
CA SER A 64 35.73 0.15 4.75
C SER A 64 36.13 1.54 5.26
N GLU A 65 36.07 1.76 6.56
CA GLU A 65 36.76 2.85 7.26
C GLU A 65 36.93 2.34 8.71
N GLU A 66 38.02 1.64 9.01
CA GLU A 66 39.29 2.23 9.43
C GLU A 66 39.14 3.13 10.67
N LYS A 67 40.04 2.92 11.64
CA LYS A 67 40.61 3.93 12.56
C LYS A 67 40.11 3.93 14.02
N LYS A 68 40.73 3.09 14.87
CA LYS A 68 41.89 3.45 15.73
C LYS A 68 41.88 2.71 17.07
#